data_AF-A0A8T7KXF8-F1
#
_entry.id   AF-A0A8T7KXF8-F1
#
_cell.length_a   1.000
_cell.length_b   1.000
_cell.length_c   1.000
_cell.angle_alpha   90.00
_cell.angle_beta   90.00
_cell.angle_gamma   90.00
#
_symmetry.space_group_name_H-M   'P 1'
#
loop_
_entity.id
_entity.type
_entity.pdbx_description
1 polymer ?
#
loop_
_entity_poly.entity_id
_entity_poly.type
_entity_poly.pdbx_seq_one_letter_code
_entity_poly.pdbx_strand_id
1 'polypeptide(L)'
;MSAIATIIGAVTLVIFFSVGDPFGKINDISSIVIALATIPMLLALHKLNHNVSYALSFGALTIGIAAMLIAGVVQTLFVFGVFQYEQTVYISPLGFGALGMAIAVYGYLARVGKIFPSALTVLGILAGIGYALVAFGFLHGGENHFLSYVGGSIAVIAYPSWAFWLGRQLLSRR
;
A
#
# COMPACT_ATOMS: atom_id res chain seq x y z
N MET A 1 -8.83 9.07 1.42
CA MET A 1 -9.19 8.00 2.38
C MET A 1 -8.01 7.06 2.64
N SER A 2 -7.42 6.41 1.64
CA SER A 2 -6.28 5.49 1.87
C SER A 2 -5.06 6.15 2.55
N ALA A 3 -4.68 7.37 2.15
CA ALA A 3 -3.60 8.13 2.78
C ALA A 3 -3.83 8.37 4.29
N ILE A 4 -5.04 8.79 4.66
CA ILE A 4 -5.44 9.02 6.05
C ILE A 4 -5.41 7.71 6.83
N ALA A 5 -5.98 6.64 6.28
CA ALA A 5 -5.96 5.32 6.90
C ALA A 5 -4.53 4.78 7.07
N THR A 6 -3.61 5.09 6.15
CA THR A 6 -2.18 4.73 6.28
C THR A 6 -1.51 5.47 7.43
N ILE A 7 -1.78 6.78 7.57
CA ILE A 7 -1.25 7.57 8.69
C ILE A 7 -1.80 7.04 10.02
N ILE A 8 -3.12 6.80 10.09
CA ILE A 8 -3.75 6.25 11.30
C ILE A 8 -3.15 4.87 11.62
N GLY A 9 -3.08 3.96 10.64
CA GLY A 9 -2.49 2.63 10.78
C GLY A 9 -1.08 2.70 11.34
N ALA A 10 -0.21 3.49 10.70
CA ALA A 10 1.18 3.68 11.13
C ALA A 10 1.28 4.18 12.58
N VAL A 11 0.51 5.22 12.94
CA VAL A 11 0.50 5.76 14.30
C VAL A 11 0.01 4.72 15.30
N THR A 12 -1.07 4.01 14.99
CA THR A 12 -1.62 2.97 15.86
C THR A 12 -0.69 1.78 16.02
N LEU A 13 0.06 1.42 14.98
CA LEU A 13 1.05 0.36 15.03
C LEU A 13 2.24 0.74 15.94
N VAL A 14 2.73 1.99 15.86
CA VAL A 14 3.76 2.49 16.79
C VAL A 14 3.26 2.46 18.24
N ILE A 15 2.02 2.89 18.49
CA ILE A 15 1.44 2.86 19.83
C ILE A 15 1.22 1.42 20.30
N PHE A 16 0.77 0.51 19.43
CA PHE A 16 0.58 -0.89 19.76
C PHE A 16 1.86 -1.56 20.24
N PHE A 17 2.98 -1.36 19.52
CA PHE A 17 4.28 -1.88 19.96
C PHE A 17 4.82 -1.22 21.24
N SER A 18 4.23 -0.10 21.66
CA SER A 18 4.63 0.63 22.87
C SER A 18 3.73 0.35 24.08
N VAL A 19 2.43 0.17 23.86
CA VAL A 19 1.37 0.17 24.90
C VAL A 19 0.54 -1.12 24.88
N GLY A 20 0.49 -1.83 23.76
CA GLY A 20 -0.34 -3.03 23.57
C GLY A 20 -1.76 -2.72 23.09
N ASP A 21 -2.71 -3.61 23.41
CA ASP A 21 -4.12 -3.45 23.03
C ASP A 21 -4.75 -2.17 23.62
N PRO A 22 -5.73 -1.54 22.92
CA PRO A 22 -6.47 -2.02 21.75
C PRO A 22 -5.92 -1.54 20.39
N PHE A 23 -4.73 -0.94 20.36
CA PHE A 23 -4.22 -0.24 19.18
C PHE A 23 -3.91 -1.15 17.99
N GLY A 24 -3.61 -2.43 18.25
CA GLY A 24 -3.45 -3.45 17.20
C GLY A 24 -4.72 -3.60 16.35
N LYS A 25 -5.87 -3.76 17.01
CA LYS A 25 -7.18 -3.86 16.32
C LYS A 25 -7.51 -2.61 15.48
N ILE A 26 -7.11 -1.42 15.94
CA ILE A 26 -7.33 -0.18 15.18
C ILE A 26 -6.45 -0.14 13.93
N ASN A 27 -5.19 -0.58 14.04
CA ASN A 27 -4.29 -0.74 12.89
C ASN A 27 -4.86 -1.73 11.87
N ASP A 28 -5.42 -2.83 12.34
CA ASP A 28 -6.02 -3.87 11.52
C ASP A 28 -7.25 -3.35 10.76
N ILE A 29 -8.15 -2.64 11.44
CA ILE A 29 -9.31 -1.98 10.81
C ILE A 29 -8.83 -0.95 9.78
N SER A 30 -7.79 -0.19 10.09
CA SER A 30 -7.21 0.79 9.15
C SER A 30 -6.69 0.11 7.89
N SER A 31 -6.06 -1.06 8.03
CA SER A 31 -5.56 -1.86 6.91
C SER A 31 -6.69 -2.35 5.99
N ILE A 32 -7.85 -2.72 6.54
CA ILE A 32 -9.05 -3.04 5.74
C ILE A 32 -9.50 -1.82 4.93
N VAL A 33 -9.56 -0.64 5.56
CA VAL A 33 -9.94 0.61 4.88
C VAL A 33 -8.95 0.96 3.78
N ILE A 34 -7.64 0.80 4.02
CA ILE A 34 -6.61 1.02 3.00
C ILE A 34 -6.88 0.11 1.81
N ALA A 35 -7.02 -1.19 2.03
CA ALA A 35 -7.20 -2.20 0.99
C ALA A 35 -8.38 -1.86 0.06
N LEU A 36 -9.54 -1.55 0.64
CA LEU A 36 -10.73 -1.19 -0.13
C LEU A 36 -10.57 0.16 -0.83
N ALA A 37 -10.00 1.16 -0.16
CA ALA A 37 -9.81 2.50 -0.71
C ALA A 37 -8.77 2.54 -1.85
N THR A 38 -7.85 1.59 -1.91
CA THR A 38 -6.87 1.49 -3.00
C THR A 38 -7.44 0.94 -4.31
N ILE A 39 -8.55 0.22 -4.30
CA ILE A 39 -9.17 -0.32 -5.52
C ILE A 39 -9.56 0.79 -6.53
N PRO A 40 -10.35 1.81 -6.17
CA PRO A 40 -10.69 2.89 -7.10
C PRO A 40 -9.46 3.69 -7.55
N MET A 41 -8.43 3.79 -6.69
CA MET A 41 -7.16 4.41 -7.05
C MET A 41 -6.43 3.62 -8.14
N LEU A 42 -6.34 2.29 -8.03
CA LEU A 42 -5.72 1.43 -9.05
C LEU A 42 -6.47 1.51 -10.38
N LEU A 43 -7.81 1.53 -10.35
CA LEU A 43 -8.63 1.72 -11.56
C LEU A 43 -8.34 3.07 -12.23
N ALA A 44 -8.22 4.15 -11.45
CA ALA A 44 -7.87 5.47 -11.98
C ALA A 44 -6.46 5.47 -12.60
N LEU A 45 -5.48 4.84 -11.95
CA LEU A 45 -4.13 4.72 -12.48
C LEU A 45 -4.09 3.91 -13.78
N HIS A 46 -4.84 2.81 -13.87
CA HIS A 46 -4.97 2.03 -15.10
C HIS A 46 -5.50 2.90 -16.25
N LYS A 47 -6.61 3.61 -16.01
CA LYS A 47 -7.22 4.49 -17.00
C LYS A 47 -6.27 5.59 -17.48
N LEU A 48 -5.37 6.08 -16.63
CA LEU A 48 -4.38 7.09 -17.03
C LEU A 48 -3.17 6.51 -17.77
N ASN A 49 -2.77 5.28 -17.46
CA ASN A 49 -1.50 4.71 -17.94
C ASN A 49 -1.66 3.67 -19.07
N HIS A 50 -2.87 3.17 -19.37
CA HIS A 50 -3.07 2.09 -20.35
C HIS A 50 -2.55 2.41 -21.76
N ASN A 51 -2.52 3.68 -22.16
CA ASN A 51 -1.99 4.12 -23.45
C ASN A 51 -0.45 4.07 -23.54
N VAL A 52 0.26 4.05 -22.41
CA VAL A 52 1.73 3.93 -22.37
C VAL A 52 2.15 2.47 -22.55
N SER A 53 1.51 1.56 -21.81
CA SER A 53 1.66 0.12 -21.96
C SER A 53 0.45 -0.57 -21.37
N TYR A 54 -0.41 -1.11 -22.23
CA TYR A 54 -1.62 -1.81 -21.79
C TYR A 54 -1.28 -3.02 -20.91
N ALA A 55 -0.31 -3.84 -21.33
CA ALA A 55 0.06 -5.07 -20.63
C ALA A 55 0.57 -4.80 -19.20
N LEU A 56 1.50 -3.85 -19.02
CA LEU A 56 2.02 -3.51 -17.69
C LEU A 56 0.96 -2.85 -16.82
N SER A 57 0.16 -1.95 -17.39
CA SER A 57 -0.92 -1.26 -16.70
C SER A 57 -1.99 -2.25 -16.23
N PHE A 58 -2.42 -3.17 -17.10
CA PHE A 58 -3.43 -4.19 -16.77
C PHE A 58 -2.89 -5.21 -15.76
N GLY A 59 -1.64 -5.67 -15.93
CA GLY A 59 -0.99 -6.56 -14.97
C GLY A 59 -0.93 -5.95 -13.57
N ALA A 60 -0.49 -4.70 -13.46
CA ALA A 60 -0.46 -3.97 -12.19
C ALA A 60 -1.86 -3.78 -11.58
N LEU A 61 -2.88 -3.49 -12.40
CA LEU A 61 -4.27 -3.42 -11.94
C LEU A 61 -4.73 -4.73 -11.32
N THR A 62 -4.60 -5.84 -12.05
CA THR A 62 -5.11 -7.15 -11.65
C THR A 62 -4.38 -7.64 -10.40
N ILE A 63 -3.05 -7.57 -10.38
CA ILE A 63 -2.24 -7.97 -9.21
C ILE A 63 -2.59 -7.09 -8.02
N GLY A 64 -2.67 -5.77 -8.18
CA GLY A 64 -2.97 -4.85 -7.09
C GLY A 64 -4.35 -5.06 -6.49
N ILE A 65 -5.39 -5.25 -7.32
CA ILE A 65 -6.76 -5.50 -6.84
C ILE A 65 -6.83 -6.87 -6.16
N ALA A 66 -6.29 -7.92 -6.77
CA ALA A 66 -6.30 -9.25 -6.16
C ALA A 66 -5.59 -9.25 -4.79
N ALA A 67 -4.42 -8.62 -4.72
CA ALA A 67 -3.66 -8.49 -3.48
C ALA A 67 -4.44 -7.75 -2.39
N MET A 68 -5.12 -6.65 -2.73
CA MET A 68 -5.91 -5.87 -1.77
C MET A 68 -7.20 -6.56 -1.35
N LEU A 69 -7.85 -7.31 -2.23
CA LEU A 69 -9.01 -8.13 -1.85
C LEU A 69 -8.59 -9.24 -0.87
N ILE A 70 -7.49 -9.96 -1.17
CA ILE A 70 -6.96 -11.00 -0.30
C ILE A 70 -6.56 -10.42 1.05
N ALA A 71 -5.77 -9.34 1.06
CA ALA A 71 -5.34 -8.68 2.30
C ALA A 71 -6.55 -8.16 3.10
N GLY A 72 -7.52 -7.53 2.45
CA GLY A 72 -8.74 -7.04 3.10
C GLY A 72 -9.56 -8.15 3.74
N VAL A 73 -9.74 -9.28 3.06
CA VAL A 73 -10.45 -10.45 3.60
C VAL A 73 -9.71 -11.05 4.79
N VAL A 74 -8.42 -11.32 4.64
CA VAL A 74 -7.57 -11.89 5.72
C VAL A 74 -7.58 -10.99 6.94
N GLN A 75 -7.43 -9.68 6.74
CA GLN A 75 -7.44 -8.71 7.83
C GLN A 75 -8.82 -8.61 8.50
N THR A 76 -9.90 -8.72 7.74
CA THR A 76 -11.27 -8.77 8.28
C THR A 76 -11.45 -10.00 9.15
N LEU A 77 -11.06 -11.18 8.67
CA LEU A 77 -11.14 -12.43 9.43
C LEU A 77 -10.31 -12.37 10.72
N PHE A 78 -9.14 -11.72 10.68
CA PHE A 78 -8.30 -11.51 11.86
C PHE A 78 -8.97 -10.60 12.89
N VAL A 79 -9.55 -9.47 12.48
CA VAL A 79 -10.26 -8.54 13.38
C VAL A 79 -11.42 -9.24 14.10
N PHE A 80 -12.13 -10.15 13.42
CA PHE A 80 -13.22 -10.93 14.01
C PHE A 80 -12.75 -12.18 14.79
N GLY A 81 -11.44 -12.40 14.93
CA GLY A 81 -10.87 -13.52 15.67
C GLY A 81 -11.04 -14.88 15.00
N VAL A 82 -11.36 -14.91 13.70
CA VAL A 82 -11.45 -16.15 12.91
C VAL A 82 -10.04 -16.64 12.55
N PHE A 83 -9.12 -15.71 12.27
CA PHE A 83 -7.71 -16.02 11.98
C PHE A 83 -6.82 -15.67 13.18
N GLN A 84 -5.73 -16.42 13.33
CA GLN A 84 -4.66 -16.15 14.29
C GLN A 84 -3.52 -15.36 13.63
N TYR A 85 -2.64 -14.76 14.46
CA TYR A 85 -1.55 -13.91 13.99
C TYR A 85 -0.61 -14.64 13.03
N GLU A 86 -0.32 -15.92 13.32
CA GLU A 86 0.56 -16.77 12.52
C GLU A 86 0.05 -16.98 11.10
N GLN A 87 -1.27 -16.86 10.88
CA GLN A 87 -1.88 -16.96 9.57
C GLN A 87 -1.81 -15.63 8.80
N THR A 88 -1.76 -14.49 9.49
CA THR A 88 -1.79 -13.16 8.86
C THR A 88 -0.40 -12.57 8.66
N VAL A 89 0.56 -12.93 9.50
CA VAL A 89 1.93 -12.37 9.53
C VAL A 89 2.67 -12.48 8.20
N TYR A 90 2.32 -13.45 7.36
CA TYR A 90 2.91 -13.57 6.00
C TYR A 90 1.97 -13.07 4.91
N ILE A 91 0.67 -13.37 5.01
CA ILE A 91 -0.29 -13.09 3.94
C ILE A 91 -0.54 -11.58 3.81
N SER A 92 -0.72 -10.86 4.94
CA SER A 92 -0.98 -9.42 4.90
C SER A 92 0.22 -8.65 4.33
N PRO A 93 1.47 -8.84 4.79
CA PRO A 93 2.63 -8.15 4.21
C PRO A 93 2.84 -8.50 2.74
N LEU A 94 2.63 -9.75 2.31
CA LEU A 94 2.68 -10.11 0.89
C LEU A 94 1.67 -9.34 0.05
N GLY A 95 0.43 -9.21 0.52
CA GLY A 95 -0.60 -8.42 -0.15
C GLY A 95 -0.19 -6.95 -0.29
N PHE A 96 0.28 -6.33 0.79
CA PHE A 96 0.78 -4.95 0.76
C PHE A 96 2.03 -4.78 -0.11
N GLY A 97 2.94 -5.75 -0.11
CA GLY A 97 4.11 -5.77 -0.99
C GLY A 97 3.72 -5.84 -2.46
N ALA A 98 2.75 -6.70 -2.82
CA ALA A 98 2.23 -6.80 -4.18
C ALA A 98 1.53 -5.51 -4.63
N LEU A 99 0.74 -4.87 -3.75
CA LEU A 99 0.23 -3.51 -3.99
C LEU A 99 1.39 -2.53 -4.22
N GLY A 100 2.42 -2.58 -3.39
CA GLY A 100 3.61 -1.74 -3.52
C GLY A 100 4.24 -1.85 -4.90
N MET A 101 4.44 -3.07 -5.37
CA MET A 101 4.95 -3.33 -6.72
C MET A 101 4.02 -2.78 -7.80
N ALA A 102 2.70 -2.95 -7.68
CA ALA A 102 1.74 -2.36 -8.61
C ALA A 102 1.83 -0.83 -8.66
N ILE A 103 1.94 -0.17 -7.52
CA ILE A 103 2.12 1.29 -7.43
C ILE A 103 3.45 1.72 -8.07
N ALA A 104 4.53 0.99 -7.83
CA ALA A 104 5.82 1.29 -8.43
C ALA A 104 5.78 1.19 -9.97
N VAL A 105 5.09 0.17 -10.50
CA VAL A 105 4.86 0.02 -11.95
C VAL A 105 4.07 1.22 -12.49
N TYR A 106 3.02 1.66 -11.81
CA TYR A 106 2.28 2.86 -12.23
C TYR A 106 3.10 4.14 -12.13
N GLY A 107 3.95 4.28 -11.11
CA GLY A 107 4.90 5.39 -11.02
C GLY A 107 5.88 5.41 -12.19
N TYR A 108 6.40 4.24 -12.57
CA TYR A 108 7.25 4.07 -13.75
C TYR A 108 6.51 4.42 -15.05
N LEU A 109 5.33 3.86 -15.29
CA LEU A 109 4.53 4.17 -16.48
C LEU A 109 4.20 5.65 -16.58
N ALA A 110 3.82 6.28 -15.46
CA ALA A 110 3.52 7.71 -15.41
C ALA A 110 4.75 8.56 -15.68
N ARG A 111 5.95 8.09 -15.29
CA ARG A 111 7.23 8.75 -15.58
C ARG A 111 7.56 8.69 -17.06
N VAL A 112 7.46 7.50 -17.66
CA VAL A 112 7.74 7.27 -19.09
C VAL A 112 6.74 8.03 -19.96
N GLY A 113 5.45 7.94 -19.65
CA GLY A 113 4.38 8.63 -20.36
C GLY A 113 4.27 10.12 -20.05
N LYS A 114 5.12 10.67 -19.18
CA LYS A 114 5.07 12.08 -18.71
C LYS A 114 3.67 12.51 -18.25
N ILE A 115 2.91 11.58 -17.66
CA ILE A 115 1.51 11.80 -17.25
C ILE A 115 1.46 12.77 -16.07
N PHE A 116 2.44 12.68 -15.17
CA PHE A 116 2.54 13.47 -13.94
C PHE A 116 3.92 14.14 -13.78
N PRO A 117 4.04 15.16 -12.92
CA PRO A 117 5.33 15.74 -12.54
C PRO A 117 6.31 14.68 -12.03
N SER A 118 7.60 14.86 -12.33
CA SER A 118 8.67 13.93 -11.95
C SER A 118 8.67 13.56 -10.47
N ALA A 119 8.49 14.54 -9.59
CA ALA A 119 8.53 14.30 -8.16
C ALA A 119 7.37 13.42 -7.71
N LEU A 120 6.17 13.58 -8.31
CA LEU A 120 5.02 12.74 -7.99
C LEU A 120 5.26 11.29 -8.42
N THR A 121 5.85 11.06 -9.60
CA THR A 121 6.10 9.70 -10.06
C THR A 121 7.19 9.01 -9.24
N VAL A 122 8.26 9.72 -8.87
CA VAL A 122 9.31 9.22 -7.97
C VAL A 122 8.74 8.87 -6.60
N LEU A 123 7.89 9.72 -6.01
CA LEU A 123 7.25 9.42 -4.73
C LEU A 123 6.40 8.15 -4.79
N GLY A 124 5.68 7.92 -5.90
CA GLY A 124 4.93 6.67 -6.11
C GLY A 124 5.83 5.45 -6.18
N ILE A 125 6.95 5.55 -6.89
CA ILE A 125 7.95 4.46 -6.97
C ILE A 125 8.53 4.18 -5.58
N LEU A 126 8.93 5.21 -4.84
CA LEU A 126 9.48 5.06 -3.49
C LEU A 126 8.45 4.45 -2.53
N ALA A 127 7.19 4.89 -2.58
CA ALA A 127 6.11 4.29 -1.81
C ALA A 127 5.97 2.80 -2.10
N GLY A 128 5.99 2.42 -3.39
CA GLY A 128 5.92 1.04 -3.82
C GLY A 128 7.10 0.18 -3.34
N ILE A 129 8.32 0.72 -3.45
CA ILE A 129 9.54 0.08 -2.93
C ILE A 129 9.45 -0.09 -1.41
N GLY A 130 8.97 0.92 -0.67
CA GLY A 130 8.79 0.85 0.78
C GLY A 130 7.92 -0.34 1.19
N TYR A 131 6.75 -0.49 0.57
CA TYR A 131 5.86 -1.64 0.82
C TYR A 131 6.50 -2.98 0.45
N ALA A 132 7.22 -3.06 -0.67
CA ALA A 132 7.92 -4.28 -1.06
C ALA A 132 9.02 -4.66 -0.07
N LEU A 133 9.76 -3.68 0.47
CA LEU A 133 10.78 -3.90 1.50
C LEU A 133 10.17 -4.36 2.83
N VAL A 134 9.01 -3.84 3.22
CA VAL A 134 8.26 -4.34 4.39
C VAL A 134 7.93 -5.81 4.19
N ALA A 135 7.31 -6.16 3.08
CA ALA A 135 6.94 -7.55 2.78
C ALA A 135 8.17 -8.47 2.80
N PHE A 136 9.26 -8.04 2.16
CA PHE A 136 10.50 -8.80 2.13
C PHE A 136 11.11 -8.98 3.52
N GLY A 137 11.15 -7.92 4.35
CA GLY A 137 11.65 -7.97 5.72
C GLY A 137 10.87 -8.95 6.58
N PHE A 138 9.53 -8.90 6.52
CA PHE A 138 8.65 -9.82 7.23
C PHE A 138 8.91 -11.29 6.85
N LEU A 139 9.08 -11.58 5.57
CA LEU A 139 9.33 -12.94 5.10
C LEU A 139 10.68 -13.53 5.54
N HIS A 140 11.70 -12.69 5.72
CA HIS A 140 13.07 -13.17 5.99
C HIS A 140 13.48 -13.09 7.46
N GLY A 141 12.88 -12.19 8.23
CA GLY A 141 13.23 -12.02 9.65
C GLY A 141 12.12 -11.46 10.52
N GLY A 142 10.87 -11.52 10.03
CA GLY A 142 9.71 -11.03 10.77
C GLY A 142 9.61 -9.51 10.86
N GLU A 143 8.71 -9.06 11.72
CA GLU A 143 8.40 -7.64 11.91
C GLU A 143 9.59 -6.81 12.42
N ASN A 144 10.50 -7.44 13.18
CA ASN A 144 11.68 -6.80 13.76
C ASN A 144 12.89 -6.75 12.80
N HIS A 145 12.75 -7.24 11.56
CA HIS A 145 13.82 -7.20 10.59
C HIS A 145 14.13 -5.75 10.15
N PHE A 146 15.41 -5.42 9.96
CA PHE A 146 15.86 -4.07 9.56
C PHE A 146 15.13 -3.55 8.32
N LEU A 147 14.92 -4.41 7.32
CA LEU A 147 14.19 -4.03 6.09
C LEU A 147 12.71 -3.71 6.33
N SER A 148 12.10 -4.30 7.36
CA SER A 148 10.72 -3.97 7.78
C SER A 148 10.66 -2.52 8.29
N TYR A 149 11.64 -2.10 9.09
CA TYR A 149 11.71 -0.72 9.59
C TYR A 149 12.04 0.28 8.48
N VAL A 150 13.02 -0.02 7.63
CA VAL A 150 13.40 0.88 6.52
C VAL A 150 12.25 0.99 5.53
N GLY A 151 11.69 -0.14 5.10
CA GLY A 151 10.54 -0.19 4.20
C GLY A 151 9.34 0.53 4.78
N GLY A 152 9.03 0.29 6.06
CA GLY A 152 7.93 0.93 6.78
C GLY A 152 8.11 2.44 6.84
N SER A 153 9.31 2.91 7.18
CA SER A 153 9.63 4.35 7.22
C SER A 153 9.43 5.01 5.85
N ILE A 154 9.93 4.36 4.79
CA ILE A 154 9.75 4.84 3.42
C ILE A 154 8.26 4.88 3.06
N ALA A 155 7.52 3.79 3.31
CA ALA A 155 6.10 3.67 2.98
C ALA A 155 5.25 4.73 3.71
N VAL A 156 5.46 4.91 5.01
CA VAL A 156 4.71 5.86 5.85
C VAL A 156 4.92 7.31 5.44
N ILE A 157 6.07 7.65 4.86
CA ILE A 157 6.34 9.01 4.38
C ILE A 157 5.92 9.17 2.92
N ALA A 158 6.39 8.27 2.05
CA ALA A 158 6.22 8.40 0.60
C ALA A 158 4.78 8.13 0.18
N TYR A 159 4.10 7.12 0.73
CA TYR A 159 2.75 6.76 0.29
C TYR A 159 1.72 7.86 0.59
N PRO A 160 1.61 8.41 1.82
CA PRO A 160 0.66 9.48 2.09
C PRO A 160 0.97 10.74 1.27
N SER A 161 2.24 11.13 1.19
CA SER A 161 2.68 12.29 0.39
C SER A 161 2.29 12.13 -1.08
N TRP A 162 2.55 10.96 -1.64
CA TRP A 162 2.15 10.60 -3.00
C TRP A 162 0.64 10.60 -3.19
N ALA A 163 -0.12 9.92 -2.32
CA ALA A 163 -1.55 9.75 -2.45
C ALA A 163 -2.31 11.08 -2.31
N PHE A 164 -1.90 11.96 -1.40
CA PHE A 164 -2.48 13.31 -1.27
C PHE A 164 -2.21 14.15 -2.52
N TRP A 165 -0.98 14.17 -3.02
CA TRP A 165 -0.64 14.95 -4.20
C TRP A 165 -1.31 14.39 -5.47
N LEU A 166 -1.35 13.06 -5.62
CA LEU A 166 -2.10 12.40 -6.69
C LEU A 166 -3.58 12.79 -6.63
N GLY A 167 -4.22 12.69 -5.46
CA GLY A 167 -5.61 13.07 -5.27
C GLY A 167 -5.87 14.52 -5.69
N ARG A 168 -5.00 15.45 -5.29
CA ARG A 168 -5.06 16.86 -5.72
C ARG A 168 -4.96 17.01 -7.24
N GLN A 169 -4.03 16.32 -7.89
CA GLN A 169 -3.86 16.37 -9.35
C GLN A 169 -5.08 15.81 -10.11
N LEU A 170 -5.69 14.74 -9.59
CA LEU A 170 -6.89 14.16 -10.19
C LEU A 170 -8.11 15.09 -10.08
N LEU A 171 -8.20 15.87 -9.01
CA LEU A 171 -9.29 16.84 -8.81
C LEU A 171 -9.08 18.12 -9.63
N SER A 172 -7.84 18.57 -9.84
CA SER A 172 -7.53 19.79 -10.59
C SER A 172 -7.56 19.64 -12.11
N ARG A 173 -7.66 18.42 -12.64
CA ARG A 173 -7.78 18.14 -14.09
C ARG A 173 -9.24 18.05 -14.57
N ARG A 174 -10.19 18.49 -13.76
CA ARG A 174 -11.58 18.75 -14.15
C ARG A 174 -11.69 20.17 -14.67
#